data_AF-A0AAW0XWU3-F1
#
_entry.id   AF-A0AAW0XWU3-F1
#
_cell.length_a   1.000
_cell.length_b   1.000
_cell.length_c   1.000
_cell.angle_alpha   90.00
_cell.angle_beta   90.00
_cell.angle_gamma   90.00
#
_symmetry.space_group_name_H-M   'P 1'
#
loop_
_entity.id
_entity.type
_entity.pdbx_description
1 polymer ?
#
loop_
_entity_poly.entity_id
_entity_poly.type
_entity_poly.pdbx_seq_one_letter_code
_entity_poly.pdbx_strand_id
1 'polypeptide(L)'
;GYGVYVNTSTGSVLINESSSVRENTADGVKYNFHHRQPDRSASDTFQDFCAGASNPNQAYPIVTVATQDKYSFNDLSCVRSFYIKKTNFVFTVHFSYMQAEINGAAMVEVRDRDQWGDLLTKFELRNNTFPSSVVSRGNSIWIKFTAKSHKLSFIFM
;
A
#
# COMPACT_ATOMS: atom_id res chain seq x y z
N GLY A 1 -10.26 11.72 -14.11
CA GLY A 1 -11.27 12.08 -13.10
C GLY A 1 -11.62 10.80 -12.38
N TYR A 2 -11.53 10.78 -11.05
CA TYR A 2 -11.68 9.53 -10.29
C TYR A 2 -13.00 8.83 -10.63
N GLY A 3 -12.94 7.53 -10.96
CA GLY A 3 -14.14 6.77 -11.33
C GLY A 3 -15.09 6.63 -10.15
N VAL A 4 -14.61 5.99 -9.08
CA VAL A 4 -15.35 5.88 -7.81
C VAL A 4 -14.47 6.42 -6.70
N TYR A 5 -14.95 7.42 -5.97
CA TYR A 5 -14.28 7.93 -4.78
C TYR A 5 -15.03 7.49 -3.54
N VAL A 6 -14.40 6.66 -2.71
CA VAL A 6 -14.96 6.15 -1.47
C VAL A 6 -14.32 6.89 -0.31
N ASN A 7 -15.08 7.75 0.37
CA ASN A 7 -14.65 8.39 1.60
C ASN A 7 -15.31 7.71 2.80
N THR A 8 -14.52 7.06 3.64
CA THR A 8 -15.03 6.21 4.71
C THR A 8 -14.11 6.23 5.92
N SER A 9 -14.70 6.30 7.11
CA SER A 9 -13.94 6.23 8.35
C SER A 9 -13.59 4.80 8.73
N THR A 10 -14.55 3.88 8.70
CA THR A 10 -14.39 2.49 9.19
C THR A 10 -15.00 1.43 8.27
N GLY A 11 -15.80 1.82 7.27
CA GLY A 11 -16.52 0.90 6.39
C GLY A 11 -15.80 0.60 5.08
N SER A 12 -16.21 -0.48 4.42
CA SER A 12 -15.81 -0.82 3.05
C SER A 12 -17.04 -0.78 2.13
N VAL A 13 -16.84 -0.63 0.82
CA VAL A 13 -17.91 -0.74 -0.18
C VAL A 13 -17.73 -2.04 -0.93
N LEU A 14 -18.78 -2.85 -1.01
CA LEU A 14 -18.83 -4.01 -1.89
C LEU A 14 -19.15 -3.52 -3.31
N ILE A 15 -18.20 -3.66 -4.22
CA ILE A 15 -18.42 -3.46 -5.65
C ILE A 15 -18.64 -4.85 -6.26
N ASN A 16 -19.89 -5.15 -6.61
CA ASN A 16 -20.25 -6.43 -7.19
C ASN A 16 -19.52 -6.66 -8.52
N GLU A 17 -19.28 -7.91 -8.86
CA GLU A 17 -18.58 -8.34 -10.08
C GLU A 17 -19.24 -7.83 -11.38
N SER A 18 -20.55 -7.56 -11.35
CA SER A 18 -21.30 -6.98 -12.48
C SER A 18 -21.16 -5.46 -12.63
N SER A 19 -20.41 -4.80 -11.75
CA SER A 19 -20.23 -3.35 -11.77
C SER A 19 -19.13 -2.95 -12.74
N SER A 20 -19.45 -2.15 -13.76
CA SER A 20 -18.45 -1.59 -14.67
C SER A 20 -18.32 -0.08 -14.49
N VAL A 21 -17.14 0.40 -14.08
CA VAL A 21 -16.82 1.83 -14.05
C VAL A 21 -16.21 2.22 -15.40
N ARG A 22 -16.97 2.96 -16.21
CA ARG A 22 -16.56 3.39 -17.55
C ARG A 22 -16.18 4.88 -17.56
N GLU A 23 -15.42 5.30 -18.57
CA GLU A 23 -15.05 6.71 -18.81
C GLU A 23 -14.26 7.39 -17.67
N ASN A 24 -13.71 6.62 -16.73
CA ASN A 24 -12.95 7.13 -15.59
C ASN A 24 -11.47 7.42 -15.89
N THR A 25 -11.09 7.50 -17.16
CA THR A 25 -9.69 7.73 -17.58
C THR A 25 -8.66 6.80 -16.89
N ALA A 26 -9.05 5.57 -16.56
CA ALA A 26 -8.26 4.59 -15.80
C ALA A 26 -7.96 4.94 -14.33
N ASP A 27 -8.65 5.94 -13.74
CA ASP A 27 -8.45 6.32 -12.33
C ASP A 27 -9.05 5.31 -11.33
N GLY A 28 -9.87 4.36 -11.80
CA GLY A 28 -10.36 3.24 -10.99
C GLY A 28 -11.20 3.65 -9.79
N VAL A 29 -10.92 3.02 -8.65
CA VAL A 29 -11.59 3.26 -7.36
C VAL A 29 -10.58 3.83 -6.37
N LYS A 30 -10.79 5.07 -5.94
CA LYS A 30 -9.97 5.76 -4.94
C LYS A 30 -10.63 5.65 -3.58
N TYR A 31 -10.01 4.91 -2.67
CA TYR A 31 -10.41 4.91 -1.27
C TYR A 31 -9.64 5.98 -0.48
N ASN A 32 -10.38 6.75 0.30
CA ASN A 32 -9.90 7.64 1.34
C ASN A 32 -10.38 7.09 2.69
N PHE A 33 -9.46 6.52 3.46
CA PHE A 33 -9.74 5.96 4.78
C PHE A 33 -9.41 6.99 5.85
N HIS A 34 -10.31 7.18 6.82
CA HIS A 34 -10.03 8.06 7.97
C HIS A 34 -9.64 7.33 9.24
N HIS A 35 -10.06 6.07 9.47
CA HIS A 35 -9.77 5.33 10.71
C HIS A 35 -9.96 3.81 10.54
N ARG A 36 -9.18 3.15 9.68
CA ARG A 36 -9.17 1.68 9.59
C ARG A 36 -7.91 1.13 10.23
N GLN A 37 -7.93 0.89 11.55
CA GLN A 37 -7.02 -0.11 12.09
C GLN A 37 -7.42 -1.45 11.45
N PRO A 38 -6.47 -2.27 10.94
CA PRO A 38 -6.82 -3.61 10.51
C PRO A 38 -7.40 -4.32 11.75
N ASP A 39 -8.65 -4.74 11.67
CA ASP A 39 -9.27 -5.54 12.72
C ASP A 39 -8.35 -6.73 12.95
N ARG A 40 -7.66 -6.74 14.10
CA ARG A 40 -6.89 -7.91 14.54
C ARG A 40 -7.91 -8.96 15.00
N SER A 41 -8.64 -9.54 14.05
CA SER A 41 -9.20 -10.86 14.29
C SER A 41 -8.00 -11.81 14.45
N ALA A 42 -8.06 -12.73 15.40
CA ALA A 42 -6.96 -13.67 15.66
C ALA A 42 -6.62 -14.59 14.46
N SER A 43 -7.39 -14.51 13.35
CA SER A 43 -7.18 -15.29 12.13
C SER A 43 -6.57 -14.51 10.96
N ASP A 44 -6.38 -13.19 11.03
CA ASP A 44 -5.83 -12.41 9.91
C ASP A 44 -4.30 -12.45 9.91
N THR A 45 -3.73 -13.47 9.26
CA THR A 45 -2.31 -13.51 8.94
C THR A 45 -2.02 -12.60 7.75
N PHE A 46 -1.56 -11.38 8.02
CA PHE A 46 -1.07 -10.46 6.98
C PHE A 46 0.29 -10.91 6.45
N GLN A 47 0.51 -10.76 5.15
CA GLN A 47 1.79 -11.09 4.53
C GLN A 47 2.83 -10.05 4.93
N ASP A 48 3.99 -10.48 5.40
CA ASP A 48 5.13 -9.58 5.63
C ASP A 48 5.60 -9.00 4.29
N PHE A 49 5.68 -7.68 4.18
CA PHE A 49 6.13 -6.99 2.97
C PHE A 49 7.61 -7.28 2.63
N CYS A 50 8.47 -7.33 3.64
CA CYS A 50 9.90 -7.58 3.48
C CYS A 50 10.18 -9.05 3.14
N ALA A 51 9.46 -10.01 3.73
CA ALA A 51 9.69 -11.44 3.50
C ALA A 51 8.79 -12.07 2.42
N GLY A 52 7.63 -11.49 2.14
CA GLY A 52 6.59 -12.08 1.30
C GLY A 52 6.94 -12.18 -0.19
N ALA A 53 6.60 -13.30 -0.84
CA ALA A 53 6.82 -13.46 -2.28
C ALA A 53 5.88 -12.57 -3.13
N SER A 54 6.39 -12.05 -4.25
CA SER A 54 5.60 -11.36 -5.28
C SER A 54 5.35 -12.33 -6.44
N ASN A 55 4.08 -12.73 -6.66
CA ASN A 55 3.73 -13.71 -7.67
C ASN A 55 2.85 -13.10 -8.78
N PRO A 56 3.21 -13.26 -10.07
CA PRO A 56 2.46 -12.65 -11.17
C PRO A 56 1.08 -13.25 -11.45
N ASN A 57 0.82 -14.43 -10.88
CA ASN A 57 -0.47 -15.13 -10.95
C ASN A 57 -1.21 -15.08 -9.60
N GLN A 58 -0.78 -14.24 -8.66
CA GLN A 58 -1.45 -14.10 -7.36
C GLN A 58 -2.83 -13.45 -7.55
N ALA A 59 -3.81 -13.92 -6.77
CA ALA A 59 -5.11 -13.26 -6.68
C ALA A 59 -4.97 -12.00 -5.82
N TYR A 60 -5.46 -10.87 -6.34
CA TYR A 60 -5.56 -9.59 -5.62
C TYR A 60 -7.01 -9.40 -5.15
N PRO A 61 -7.26 -8.71 -4.02
CA PRO A 61 -6.32 -7.87 -3.24
C PRO A 61 -5.43 -8.66 -2.26
N ILE A 62 -4.23 -8.14 -2.01
CA ILE A 62 -3.28 -8.66 -1.00
C ILE A 62 -3.11 -7.55 0.04
N VAL A 63 -3.13 -7.90 1.32
CA VAL A 63 -2.77 -6.99 2.40
C VAL A 63 -1.41 -7.38 2.94
N THR A 64 -0.47 -6.45 2.87
CA THR A 64 0.90 -6.61 3.34
C THR A 64 1.21 -5.65 4.48
N VAL A 65 2.10 -6.07 5.38
CA VAL A 65 2.57 -5.23 6.48
C VAL A 65 4.08 -5.10 6.44
N ALA A 66 4.58 -3.87 6.44
CA ALA A 66 6.01 -3.59 6.61
C ALA A 66 6.22 -3.14 8.06
N THR A 67 7.10 -3.80 8.79
CA THR A 67 7.34 -3.54 10.23
C THR A 67 8.83 -3.41 10.50
N GLN A 68 9.19 -2.42 11.31
CA GLN A 68 10.50 -2.27 11.93
C GLN A 68 10.33 -2.45 13.44
N ASP A 69 11.03 -3.45 13.99
CA ASP A 69 11.01 -3.73 15.42
C ASP A 69 11.89 -2.73 16.19
N LYS A 70 11.47 -2.38 17.42
CA LYS A 70 12.23 -1.53 18.35
C LYS A 70 13.59 -2.13 18.74
N TYR A 71 13.72 -3.46 18.67
CA TYR A 71 14.95 -4.18 18.98
C TYR A 71 15.82 -4.43 17.76
N SER A 72 15.41 -3.97 16.56
CA SER A 72 16.24 -4.08 15.35
C SER A 72 17.40 -3.09 15.40
N PHE A 73 18.62 -3.62 15.31
CA PHE A 73 19.87 -2.85 15.35
C PHE A 73 20.22 -2.19 14.02
N ASN A 74 19.66 -2.69 12.92
CA ASN A 74 19.96 -2.19 11.59
C ASN A 74 18.78 -1.37 11.05
N ASP A 75 19.12 -0.35 10.26
CA ASP A 75 18.14 0.30 9.41
C ASP A 75 17.58 -0.71 8.42
N LEU A 76 16.26 -0.74 8.28
CA LEU A 76 15.56 -1.63 7.37
C LEU A 76 15.34 -0.91 6.05
N SER A 77 15.66 -1.59 4.96
CA SER A 77 15.37 -1.11 3.60
C SER A 77 14.87 -2.29 2.78
N CYS A 78 13.55 -2.38 2.63
CA CYS A 78 12.89 -3.43 1.86
C CYS A 78 12.34 -2.85 0.57
N VAL A 79 12.46 -3.61 -0.50
CA VAL A 79 11.98 -3.24 -1.83
C VAL A 79 11.18 -4.38 -2.40
N ARG A 80 10.02 -4.08 -2.97
CA ARG A 80 9.18 -5.05 -3.66
C ARG A 80 8.64 -4.49 -4.97
N SER A 81 8.64 -5.34 -5.99
CA SER A 81 7.99 -5.08 -7.27
C SER A 81 6.81 -6.02 -7.41
N PHE A 82 5.63 -5.47 -7.57
CA PHE A 82 4.43 -6.23 -7.94
C PHE A 82 4.21 -6.09 -9.44
N TYR A 83 3.88 -7.18 -10.10
CA TYR A 83 3.60 -7.19 -11.53
C TYR A 83 2.58 -8.27 -11.88
N ILE A 84 1.79 -8.04 -12.93
CA ILE A 84 0.82 -9.00 -13.48
C ILE A 84 1.16 -9.25 -14.94
N LYS A 85 1.00 -10.46 -15.45
CA LYS A 85 1.32 -10.77 -16.87
C LYS A 85 0.46 -9.99 -17.88
N LYS A 86 -0.78 -9.66 -17.52
CA LYS A 86 -1.71 -8.90 -18.36
C LYS A 86 -1.35 -7.41 -18.34
N THR A 87 -1.08 -6.83 -19.51
CA THR A 87 -0.62 -5.43 -19.67
C THR A 87 -1.70 -4.37 -19.45
N ASN A 88 -2.97 -4.75 -19.55
CA ASN A 88 -4.10 -3.80 -19.48
C ASN A 88 -4.61 -3.59 -18.04
N PHE A 89 -3.86 -4.04 -17.05
CA PHE A 89 -4.20 -3.92 -15.64
C PHE A 89 -3.29 -2.89 -14.98
N VAL A 90 -3.84 -2.20 -13.98
CA VAL A 90 -3.11 -1.26 -13.13
C VAL A 90 -3.18 -1.72 -11.68
N PHE A 91 -2.17 -1.34 -10.91
CA PHE A 91 -2.15 -1.54 -9.47
C PHE A 91 -2.72 -0.32 -8.77
N THR A 92 -3.53 -0.55 -7.76
CA THR A 92 -3.90 0.48 -6.79
C THR A 92 -3.36 0.06 -5.42
N VAL A 93 -2.58 0.92 -4.79
CA VAL A 93 -2.03 0.70 -3.45
C VAL A 93 -2.76 1.58 -2.45
N HIS A 94 -3.26 0.97 -1.38
CA HIS A 94 -4.02 1.63 -0.33
C HIS A 94 -3.22 1.62 0.96
N PHE A 95 -2.91 2.80 1.51
CA PHE A 95 -2.25 2.90 2.82
C PHE A 95 -3.31 2.91 3.90
N SER A 96 -3.61 1.73 4.45
CA SER A 96 -4.77 1.54 5.33
C SER A 96 -4.52 2.01 6.76
N TYR A 97 -3.34 1.72 7.31
CA TYR A 97 -2.95 2.13 8.65
C TYR A 97 -1.44 2.24 8.78
N MET A 98 -0.96 3.21 9.56
CA MET A 98 0.45 3.30 9.90
C MET A 98 0.66 3.92 11.27
N GLN A 99 1.76 3.54 11.89
CA GLN A 99 2.17 4.06 13.18
C GLN A 99 3.69 4.12 13.25
N ALA A 100 4.19 5.15 13.93
CA ALA A 100 5.61 5.33 14.18
C ALA A 100 5.84 5.86 15.61
N GLU A 101 6.91 5.40 16.25
CA GLU A 101 7.34 5.88 17.58
C GLU A 101 7.75 7.35 17.54
N ILE A 102 8.40 7.77 16.45
CA ILE A 102 8.74 9.17 16.17
C ILE A 102 8.38 9.50 14.72
N ASN A 103 8.03 10.75 14.46
CA ASN A 103 7.80 11.22 13.09
C ASN A 103 9.08 11.04 12.26
N GLY A 104 8.96 10.44 11.07
CA GLY A 104 10.12 10.16 10.21
C GLY A 104 11.00 9.02 10.72
N ALA A 105 10.47 8.11 11.56
CA ALA A 105 11.10 6.83 11.86
C ALA A 105 11.19 5.94 10.62
N ALA A 106 10.24 6.07 9.71
CA ALA A 106 10.17 5.31 8.47
C ALA A 106 9.57 6.14 7.34
N MET A 107 9.76 5.63 6.12
CA MET A 107 9.36 6.27 4.88
C MET A 107 8.92 5.22 3.87
N VAL A 108 7.92 5.57 3.07
CA VAL A 108 7.45 4.79 1.93
C VAL A 108 7.70 5.59 0.67
N GLU A 109 8.20 4.90 -0.35
CA GLU A 109 8.38 5.42 -1.69
C GLU A 109 7.72 4.46 -2.68
N VAL A 110 6.82 4.98 -3.52
CA VAL A 110 6.13 4.19 -4.55
C VAL A 110 6.43 4.79 -5.91
N ARG A 111 6.86 3.94 -6.83
CA ARG A 111 7.19 4.28 -8.21
C ARG A 111 6.41 3.42 -9.19
N ASP A 112 6.09 4.02 -10.32
CA ASP A 112 5.50 3.31 -11.44
C ASP A 112 6.52 2.34 -12.04
N ARG A 113 6.10 1.12 -12.38
CA ARG A 113 6.91 0.08 -13.04
C ARG A 113 8.11 -0.47 -12.26
N ASP A 114 9.13 0.32 -12.01
CA ASP A 114 10.40 -0.09 -11.39
C ASP A 114 11.07 1.04 -10.57
N GLN A 115 12.29 0.81 -10.10
CA GLN A 115 13.04 1.76 -9.27
C GLN A 115 13.42 3.07 -9.98
N TRP A 116 13.43 3.09 -11.31
CA TRP A 116 13.73 4.26 -12.12
C TRP A 116 12.49 4.92 -12.71
N GLY A 117 11.32 4.30 -12.56
CA GLY A 117 10.07 4.87 -13.02
C GLY A 117 9.61 6.09 -12.22
N ASP A 118 8.52 6.67 -12.71
CA ASP A 118 7.95 7.91 -12.18
C ASP A 118 7.58 7.76 -10.71
N LEU A 119 7.93 8.75 -9.90
CA LEU A 119 7.55 8.79 -8.50
C LEU A 119 6.04 9.04 -8.39
N LEU A 120 5.31 8.06 -7.85
CA LEU A 120 3.87 8.18 -7.62
C LEU A 120 3.57 8.82 -6.28
N THR A 121 4.28 8.41 -5.22
CA THR A 121 4.22 9.06 -3.91
C THR A 121 5.45 8.78 -3.08
N LYS A 122 5.76 9.69 -2.16
CA LYS A 122 6.81 9.54 -1.15
C LYS A 122 6.40 10.28 0.11
N PHE A 123 6.37 9.58 1.23
CA PHE A 123 6.00 10.19 2.51
C PHE A 123 6.65 9.48 3.69
N GLU A 124 6.82 10.24 4.76
CA GLU A 124 7.25 9.73 6.06
C GLU A 124 6.06 9.18 6.83
N LEU A 125 6.28 8.09 7.58
CA LEU A 125 5.29 7.61 8.52
C LEU A 125 5.13 8.63 9.66
N ARG A 126 3.90 9.09 9.84
CA ARG A 126 3.48 10.01 10.91
C ARG A 126 2.16 9.52 11.48
N ASN A 127 2.04 9.56 12.80
CA ASN A 127 0.80 9.15 13.47
C ASN A 127 -0.37 10.05 13.05
N ASN A 128 -1.57 9.49 12.96
CA ASN A 128 -2.79 10.20 12.57
C ASN A 128 -2.71 10.89 11.19
N THR A 129 -1.91 10.35 10.27
CA THR A 129 -1.89 10.81 8.88
C THR A 129 -2.40 9.71 7.95
N PHE A 130 -3.05 10.13 6.88
CA PHE A 130 -3.78 9.24 5.96
C PHE A 130 -3.32 9.54 4.53
N PRO A 131 -2.23 8.88 4.07
CA PRO A 131 -1.72 9.08 2.73
C PRO A 131 -2.77 8.68 1.70
N SER A 132 -2.87 9.47 0.63
CA SER A 132 -3.75 9.12 -0.48
C SER A 132 -3.28 7.84 -1.18
N SER A 133 -4.24 7.00 -1.57
CA SER A 133 -3.99 5.83 -2.40
C SER A 133 -3.36 6.23 -3.74
N VAL A 134 -2.50 5.37 -4.29
CA VAL A 134 -1.82 5.60 -5.56
C VAL A 134 -2.17 4.53 -6.59
N VAL A 135 -2.21 4.93 -7.86
CA VAL A 135 -2.51 4.05 -8.99
C VAL A 135 -1.31 4.04 -9.93
N SER A 136 -0.84 2.86 -10.34
CA SER A 136 0.20 2.72 -11.36
C SER A 136 -0.34 3.03 -12.75
N ARG A 137 0.55 3.29 -13.71
CA ARG A 137 0.19 3.54 -15.11
C ARG A 137 0.17 2.26 -15.96
N GLY A 138 0.66 1.15 -15.40
CA GLY A 138 0.68 -0.14 -16.07
C GLY A 138 0.62 -1.30 -15.10
N ASN A 139 0.96 -2.48 -15.61
CA ASN A 139 0.85 -3.76 -14.94
C ASN A 139 2.01 -4.07 -13.99
N SER A 140 2.74 -3.06 -13.52
CA SER A 140 3.77 -3.20 -12.50
C SER A 140 3.89 -1.95 -11.63
N ILE A 141 4.29 -2.16 -10.38
CA ILE A 141 4.53 -1.10 -9.41
C ILE A 141 5.69 -1.49 -8.49
N TRP A 142 6.49 -0.50 -8.12
CA TRP A 142 7.64 -0.67 -7.26
C TRP A 142 7.43 0.09 -5.96
N ILE A 143 7.65 -0.58 -4.84
CA ILE A 143 7.43 -0.03 -3.50
C ILE A 143 8.69 -0.27 -2.68
N LYS A 144 9.15 0.79 -2.02
CA LYS A 144 10.26 0.74 -1.06
C LYS A 144 9.80 1.24 0.30
N PHE A 145 10.09 0.45 1.32
CA PHE A 145 9.92 0.80 2.71
C PHE A 145 11.30 0.92 3.35
N THR A 146 11.55 2.05 4.02
CA THR A 146 12.78 2.26 4.79
C THR A 146 12.44 2.67 6.21
N ALA A 147 13.13 2.13 7.20
CA ALA A 147 12.92 2.44 8.60
C ALA A 147 14.25 2.49 9.37
N LYS A 148 14.31 3.36 10.38
CA LYS A 148 15.49 3.52 11.24
C LYS A 148 15.58 2.41 12.29
N SER A 149 16.79 1.99 12.59
CA SER A 149 17.13 1.15 13.74
C SER A 149 16.57 1.71 15.05
N HIS A 150 16.23 0.81 15.98
CA HIS A 150 15.73 1.15 17.32
C HIS A 150 14.47 2.02 17.39
N LYS A 151 13.70 2.09 16.31
CA LYS A 151 12.45 2.86 16.25
C LYS A 151 11.33 1.99 15.74
N LEU A 152 10.33 1.73 16.59
CA LEU A 152 9.15 0.99 16.18
C LEU A 152 8.40 1.78 15.10
N SER A 153 8.15 1.14 13.97
CA SER A 153 7.27 1.68 12.94
C SER A 153 6.66 0.57 12.10
N PHE A 154 5.43 0.77 11.64
CA PHE A 154 4.78 -0.17 10.75
C PHE A 154 3.73 0.50 9.88
N ILE A 155 3.47 -0.11 8.72
CA ILE A 155 2.43 0.32 7.78
C ILE A 155 1.78 -0.88 7.11
N PHE A 156 0.47 -0.78 6.92
CA PHE A 156 -0.37 -1.72 6.19
C PHE A 156 -0.68 -1.17 4.80
N MET A 157 -0.43 -1.99 3.78
CA MET A 157 -0.53 -1.65 2.35
C MET A 157 -1.26 -2.73 1.56
#